data_AF-A0A0C2JCT6-F1
#
_entry.id   AF-A0A0C2JCT6-F1
#
_cell.length_a   1.000
_cell.length_b   1.000
_cell.length_c   1.000
_cell.angle_alpha   90.00
_cell.angle_beta   90.00
_cell.angle_gamma   90.00
#
_symmetry.space_group_name_H-M   'P 1'
#
loop_
_entity.id
_entity.type
_entity.pdbx_description
1 polymer ?
#
loop_
_entity_poly.entity_id
_entity_poly.type
_entity_poly.pdbx_seq_one_letter_code
_entity_poly.pdbx_strand_id
1 'polypeptide(L)'
;MADRANDLTLKLAKFLMEADGYPITFSISGFIAYVTLSIITKGLRSPAKDRFLDLLNCSYSHLEESHERSFLEFKCLNSNEMIDFEKAGRVKSAIFHTKTPYETFKQMAFEHAGIEFQIVHDTNYALQYHLINEWGKTLEDVPFTNIFIESMDEELSLLIFNEYFVRFQWKSPFNPKTTKDQYFKNIYDQDVRVDMMRRIMYSRYYDDQELMATIVFIPLEQDDMYAAVVLPHSTNNIMDLLRNMNVSLTLDLGPKSEIMVS
;
A
#
# COMPACT_ATOMS: atom_id res chain seq x y z
N MET A 1 -10.59 1.85 -10.73
CA MET A 1 -10.03 1.90 -9.37
C MET A 1 -8.58 1.45 -9.38
N ALA A 2 -8.28 0.24 -9.88
CA ALA A 2 -6.94 -0.32 -9.91
C ALA A 2 -5.89 0.69 -10.39
N ASP A 3 -6.11 1.35 -11.53
CA ASP A 3 -5.17 2.37 -12.03
C ASP A 3 -5.00 3.55 -11.08
N ARG A 4 -6.08 4.01 -10.43
CA ARG A 4 -6.02 5.11 -9.46
C ARG A 4 -5.30 4.71 -8.16
N ALA A 5 -5.54 3.50 -7.68
CA ALA A 5 -4.83 2.94 -6.53
C ALA A 5 -3.35 2.73 -6.87
N ASN A 6 -3.03 2.20 -8.05
CA ASN A 6 -1.65 2.04 -8.54
C ASN A 6 -0.96 3.39 -8.69
N ASP A 7 -1.66 4.42 -9.17
CA ASP A 7 -1.13 5.78 -9.30
C ASP A 7 -0.83 6.40 -7.95
N LEU A 8 -1.75 6.28 -7.00
CA LEU A 8 -1.49 6.68 -5.63
C LEU A 8 -0.32 5.90 -5.01
N THR A 9 -0.26 4.58 -5.22
CA THR A 9 0.83 3.71 -4.73
C THR A 9 2.17 4.23 -5.21
N LEU A 10 2.25 4.54 -6.51
CA LEU A 10 3.48 5.02 -7.14
C LEU A 10 3.86 6.44 -6.68
N LYS A 11 2.87 7.33 -6.53
CA LYS A 11 3.08 8.67 -5.93
C LYS A 11 3.64 8.56 -4.51
N LEU A 12 3.07 7.69 -3.68
CA LEU A 12 3.54 7.44 -2.31
C LEU A 12 4.95 6.84 -2.29
N ALA A 13 5.22 5.85 -3.14
CA ALA A 13 6.54 5.23 -3.23
C ALA A 13 7.61 6.26 -3.63
N LYS A 14 7.32 7.12 -4.62
CA LYS A 14 8.23 8.20 -5.04
C LYS A 14 8.46 9.20 -3.91
N PHE A 15 7.41 9.60 -3.21
CA PHE A 15 7.50 10.49 -2.07
C PHE A 15 8.38 9.91 -0.94
N LEU A 16 8.15 8.66 -0.53
CA LEU A 16 8.92 8.01 0.54
C LEU A 16 10.40 7.82 0.17
N MET A 17 10.68 7.62 -1.11
CA MET A 17 12.04 7.51 -1.62
C MET A 17 12.80 8.85 -1.59
N GLU A 18 12.10 9.98 -1.78
CA GLU A 18 12.70 11.32 -1.79
C GLU A 18 12.76 11.98 -0.40
N ALA A 19 11.86 11.61 0.52
CA ALA A 19 11.63 12.32 1.78
C ALA A 19 12.80 12.29 2.79
N ASP A 20 13.59 11.21 2.83
CA ASP A 20 14.53 10.98 3.94
C ASP A 20 16.00 11.33 3.64
N GLY A 21 16.31 11.87 2.45
CA GLY A 21 17.69 12.23 2.04
C GLY A 21 18.67 11.04 1.92
N TYR A 22 18.24 9.84 2.34
CA TYR A 22 18.91 8.55 2.21
C TYR A 22 17.88 7.50 1.80
N PRO A 23 18.21 6.59 0.86
CA PRO A 23 17.23 5.60 0.43
C PRO A 23 16.95 4.58 1.53
N ILE A 24 15.71 4.55 2.00
CA ILE A 24 15.19 3.62 2.99
C ILE A 24 14.50 2.44 2.30
N THR A 25 14.47 1.29 2.98
CA THR A 25 13.56 0.19 2.61
C THR A 25 12.18 0.52 3.17
N PHE A 26 11.17 0.55 2.31
CA PHE A 26 9.79 0.79 2.72
C PHE A 26 8.86 -0.29 2.13
N SER A 27 7.73 -0.48 2.80
CA SER A 27 6.61 -1.31 2.33
C SER A 27 5.33 -0.52 2.52
N ILE A 28 4.50 -0.47 1.48
CA ILE A 28 3.23 0.25 1.50
C ILE A 28 2.13 -0.58 0.85
N SER A 29 0.94 -0.52 1.43
CA SER A 29 -0.28 -1.00 0.77
C SER A 29 -1.01 0.19 0.15
N GLY A 30 -0.77 0.43 -1.13
CA GLY A 30 -1.43 1.52 -1.82
C GLY A 30 -2.94 1.28 -2.02
N PHE A 31 -3.40 0.03 -2.01
CA PHE A 31 -4.83 -0.29 -1.94
C PHE A 31 -5.46 0.22 -0.63
N ILE A 32 -4.88 -0.13 0.53
CA ILE A 32 -5.38 0.34 1.83
C ILE A 32 -5.31 1.86 1.88
N ALA A 33 -4.18 2.47 1.51
CA ALA A 33 -4.06 3.93 1.48
C ALA A 33 -5.14 4.57 0.62
N TYR A 34 -5.40 4.03 -0.57
CA TYR A 34 -6.45 4.53 -1.48
C TYR A 34 -7.84 4.42 -0.87
N VAL A 35 -8.20 3.26 -0.29
CA VAL A 35 -9.50 3.03 0.33
C VAL A 35 -9.69 3.96 1.54
N THR A 36 -8.70 4.02 2.44
CA THR A 36 -8.72 4.90 3.62
C THR A 36 -8.91 6.36 3.22
N LEU A 37 -8.12 6.87 2.27
CA LEU A 37 -8.26 8.24 1.77
C LEU A 37 -9.60 8.46 1.09
N SER A 38 -10.13 7.47 0.37
CA SER A 38 -11.45 7.57 -0.26
C SER A 38 -12.57 7.72 0.76
N ILE A 39 -12.51 6.99 1.88
CA ILE A 39 -13.47 7.14 2.98
C ILE A 39 -13.34 8.50 3.66
N ILE A 40 -12.12 8.91 4.01
CA ILE A 40 -11.86 10.22 4.63
C ILE A 40 -12.41 11.35 3.74
N THR A 41 -12.15 11.29 2.43
CA THR A 41 -12.58 12.32 1.48
C THR A 41 -14.09 12.54 1.49
N LYS A 42 -14.89 11.49 1.72
CA LYS A 42 -16.36 11.62 1.84
C LYS A 42 -16.80 12.40 3.09
N GLY A 43 -15.98 12.40 4.15
CA GLY A 43 -16.21 13.18 5.37
C GLY A 43 -15.68 14.61 5.30
N LEU A 44 -14.88 14.96 4.28
CA LEU A 44 -14.30 16.28 4.11
C LEU A 44 -15.25 17.25 3.41
N ARG A 45 -15.01 18.55 3.62
CA ARG A 45 -15.62 19.66 2.88
C ARG A 45 -14.56 20.44 2.11
N SER A 46 -14.98 21.22 1.13
CA SER A 46 -14.08 22.12 0.40
C SER A 46 -13.43 23.14 1.36
N PRO A 47 -12.15 23.51 1.14
CA PRO A 47 -11.27 23.13 0.02
C PRO A 47 -10.48 21.83 0.25
N ALA A 48 -10.50 21.25 1.46
CA ALA A 48 -9.73 20.04 1.76
C ALA A 48 -10.19 18.84 0.92
N LYS A 49 -11.51 18.68 0.75
CA LYS A 49 -12.10 17.65 -0.10
C LYS A 49 -11.54 17.70 -1.54
N ASP A 50 -11.47 18.89 -2.14
CA ASP A 50 -11.04 19.05 -3.53
C ASP A 50 -9.59 18.59 -3.72
N ARG A 51 -8.68 18.94 -2.79
CA ARG A 51 -7.28 18.49 -2.84
C ARG A 51 -7.15 16.96 -2.78
N PHE A 52 -7.97 16.30 -1.97
CA PHE A 52 -7.95 14.84 -1.87
C PHE A 52 -8.58 14.18 -3.11
N LEU A 53 -9.62 14.79 -3.69
CA LEU A 53 -10.18 14.33 -4.96
C LEU A 53 -9.15 14.44 -6.09
N ASP A 54 -8.37 15.52 -6.15
CA ASP A 54 -7.27 15.67 -7.10
C ASP A 54 -6.21 14.57 -6.88
N LEU A 55 -5.81 14.33 -5.63
CA LEU A 55 -4.82 13.30 -5.29
C LEU A 55 -5.27 11.90 -5.73
N LEU A 56 -6.55 11.57 -5.53
CA LEU A 56 -7.16 10.28 -5.85
C LEU A 56 -7.58 10.15 -7.32
N ASN A 57 -7.28 11.15 -8.16
CA ASN A 57 -7.74 11.25 -9.56
C ASN A 57 -9.28 11.07 -9.67
N CYS A 58 -10.02 11.64 -8.72
CA CYS A 58 -11.47 11.67 -8.65
C CYS A 58 -12.04 13.10 -8.72
N SER A 59 -11.23 14.05 -9.18
CA SER A 59 -11.62 15.45 -9.32
C SER A 59 -12.46 15.68 -10.57
N TYR A 60 -13.63 16.27 -10.38
CA TYR A 60 -14.52 16.74 -11.44
C TYR A 60 -14.63 18.26 -11.40
N SER A 61 -13.53 18.95 -11.07
CA SER A 61 -13.44 20.41 -10.96
C SER A 61 -13.78 21.16 -12.24
N HIS A 62 -13.74 20.49 -13.39
CA HIS A 62 -14.21 21.01 -14.68
C HIS A 62 -15.74 21.17 -14.76
N LEU A 63 -16.49 20.54 -13.87
CA LEU A 63 -17.94 20.69 -13.76
C LEU A 63 -18.28 21.77 -12.73
N GLU A 64 -19.33 22.54 -13.00
CA GLU A 64 -19.92 23.43 -12.01
C GLU A 64 -20.42 22.63 -10.79
N GLU A 65 -20.40 23.29 -9.62
CA GLU A 65 -20.89 22.69 -8.38
C GLU A 65 -22.37 22.31 -8.53
N SER A 66 -22.62 21.01 -8.57
CA SER A 66 -23.90 20.44 -8.96
C SER A 66 -24.11 19.08 -8.29
N HIS A 67 -25.35 18.61 -8.31
CA HIS A 67 -25.67 17.25 -7.88
C HIS A 67 -24.95 16.20 -8.74
N GLU A 68 -24.80 16.46 -10.03
CA GLU A 68 -24.08 15.59 -10.97
C GLU A 68 -22.61 15.44 -10.60
N ARG A 69 -21.91 16.57 -10.35
CA ARG A 69 -20.53 16.56 -9.87
C ARG A 69 -20.39 15.74 -8.58
N SER A 70 -21.28 15.99 -7.62
CA SER A 70 -21.28 15.29 -6.33
C SER A 70 -21.49 13.78 -6.50
N PHE A 71 -22.40 13.38 -7.39
CA PHE A 71 -22.66 11.98 -7.71
C PHE A 71 -21.46 11.30 -8.39
N LEU A 72 -20.81 11.97 -9.33
CA LEU A 72 -19.61 11.45 -10.01
C LEU A 72 -18.44 11.27 -9.05
N GLU A 73 -18.18 12.25 -8.19
CA GLU A 73 -17.17 12.15 -7.12
C GLU A 73 -17.49 10.97 -6.18
N PHE A 74 -18.73 10.86 -5.71
CA PHE A 74 -19.16 9.76 -4.84
C PHE A 74 -18.99 8.39 -5.51
N LYS A 75 -19.43 8.25 -6.76
CA LYS A 75 -19.26 7.03 -7.55
C LYS A 75 -17.78 6.70 -7.77
N CYS A 76 -16.94 7.71 -7.97
CA CYS A 76 -15.49 7.54 -8.12
C CYS A 76 -14.85 6.97 -6.84
N LEU A 77 -15.26 7.44 -5.67
CA LEU A 77 -14.76 7.00 -4.37
C LEU A 77 -15.34 5.66 -3.87
N ASN A 78 -16.39 5.14 -4.51
CA ASN A 78 -17.10 3.90 -4.13
C ASN A 78 -16.73 2.66 -4.95
N SER A 79 -15.66 2.73 -5.74
CA SER A 79 -15.26 1.57 -6.54
C SER A 79 -14.50 0.56 -5.68
N ASN A 80 -15.11 -0.61 -5.45
CA ASN A 80 -14.66 -1.86 -4.82
C ASN A 80 -14.65 -1.96 -3.28
N GLU A 81 -14.84 -3.20 -2.82
CA GLU A 81 -14.96 -3.63 -1.43
C GLU A 81 -13.62 -4.17 -0.91
N MET A 82 -13.38 -4.03 0.40
CA MET A 82 -12.19 -4.58 1.10
C MET A 82 -12.02 -6.11 0.91
N ILE A 83 -13.09 -6.80 0.49
CA ILE A 83 -13.16 -8.25 0.31
C ILE A 83 -12.08 -8.82 -0.63
N ASP A 84 -11.64 -8.05 -1.63
CA ASP A 84 -10.57 -8.49 -2.53
C ASP A 84 -9.20 -8.51 -1.83
N PHE A 85 -8.96 -7.56 -0.92
CA PHE A 85 -7.73 -7.55 -0.11
C PHE A 85 -7.72 -8.70 0.89
N GLU A 86 -8.89 -9.06 1.44
CA GLU A 86 -9.05 -10.16 2.40
C GLU A 86 -8.70 -11.54 1.81
N LYS A 87 -8.61 -11.66 0.49
CA LYS A 87 -8.11 -12.88 -0.19
C LYS A 87 -6.61 -13.11 0.04
N ALA A 88 -5.85 -12.03 0.27
CA ALA A 88 -4.38 -12.05 0.35
C ALA A 88 -3.84 -11.71 1.74
N GLY A 89 -4.67 -11.08 2.58
CA GLY A 89 -4.25 -10.61 3.89
C GLY A 89 -5.42 -10.30 4.80
N ARG A 90 -5.09 -9.69 5.93
CA ARG A 90 -6.05 -9.15 6.90
C ARG A 90 -5.73 -7.69 7.13
N VAL A 91 -6.76 -6.90 7.39
CA VAL A 91 -6.64 -5.48 7.72
C VAL A 91 -7.60 -5.16 8.84
N LYS A 92 -7.15 -4.32 9.77
CA LYS A 92 -7.97 -3.59 10.72
C LYS A 92 -7.70 -2.12 10.55
N SER A 93 -8.75 -1.33 10.51
CA SER A 93 -8.64 0.11 10.36
C SER A 93 -9.46 0.79 11.45
N ALA A 94 -8.91 1.84 12.05
CA ALA A 94 -9.61 2.65 13.04
C ALA A 94 -9.34 4.14 12.85
N ILE A 95 -10.34 4.93 13.21
CA ILE A 95 -10.19 6.38 13.44
C ILE A 95 -10.29 6.61 14.94
N PHE A 96 -9.16 6.94 15.56
CA PHE A 96 -9.13 7.42 16.93
C PHE A 96 -9.46 8.91 16.93
N HIS A 97 -10.38 9.34 17.80
CA HIS A 97 -10.85 10.73 17.79
C HIS A 97 -11.17 11.26 19.19
N THR A 98 -10.94 12.55 19.42
CA THR A 98 -11.37 13.25 20.64
C THR A 98 -12.75 13.89 20.50
N LYS A 99 -13.12 14.27 19.27
CA LYS A 99 -14.43 14.86 18.93
C LYS A 99 -15.29 13.87 18.19
N THR A 100 -16.58 13.82 18.53
CA THR A 100 -17.53 12.84 17.99
C THR A 100 -17.81 13.08 16.50
N PRO A 101 -17.48 12.12 15.60
CA PRO A 101 -17.87 12.16 14.19
C PRO A 101 -19.38 11.97 14.05
N TYR A 102 -19.95 12.42 12.92
CA TYR A 102 -21.36 12.16 12.60
C TYR A 102 -21.62 10.65 12.48
N GLU A 103 -22.74 10.18 13.05
CA GLU A 103 -23.11 8.75 13.01
C GLU A 103 -23.24 8.21 11.58
N THR A 104 -23.77 9.02 10.66
CA THR A 104 -23.86 8.65 9.24
C THR A 104 -22.50 8.43 8.59
N PHE A 105 -21.47 9.19 9.00
CA PHE A 105 -20.11 8.99 8.54
C PHE A 105 -19.51 7.71 9.12
N LYS A 106 -19.72 7.45 10.42
CA LYS A 106 -19.24 6.22 11.07
C LYS A 106 -19.82 4.98 10.41
N GLN A 107 -21.14 4.97 10.22
CA GLN A 107 -21.84 3.87 9.58
C GLN A 107 -21.31 3.62 8.16
N MET A 108 -21.19 4.67 7.35
CA MET A 108 -20.65 4.55 5.99
C MET A 108 -19.21 4.00 5.98
N ALA A 109 -18.33 4.51 6.85
CA ALA A 109 -16.94 4.09 6.92
C ALA A 109 -16.80 2.63 7.38
N PHE A 110 -17.63 2.18 8.33
CA PHE A 110 -17.69 0.79 8.75
C PHE A 110 -18.20 -0.12 7.64
N GLU A 111 -19.32 0.22 7.00
CA GLU A 111 -19.94 -0.60 5.95
C GLU A 111 -19.05 -0.76 4.72
N HIS A 112 -18.28 0.26 4.34
CA HIS A 112 -17.47 0.23 3.11
C HIS A 112 -16.05 -0.31 3.32
N ALA A 113 -15.46 -0.11 4.50
CA ALA A 113 -14.04 -0.37 4.73
C ALA A 113 -13.73 -1.01 6.09
N GLY A 114 -14.75 -1.37 6.88
CA GLY A 114 -14.56 -1.92 8.22
C GLY A 114 -13.85 -0.96 9.18
N ILE A 115 -13.90 0.36 8.93
CA ILE A 115 -13.21 1.33 9.76
C ILE A 115 -13.96 1.52 11.07
N GLU A 116 -13.33 1.11 12.17
CA GLU A 116 -13.81 1.32 13.53
C GLU A 116 -13.59 2.76 13.99
N PHE A 117 -14.37 3.20 14.98
CA PHE A 117 -14.18 4.50 15.61
C PHE A 117 -13.91 4.30 17.09
N GLN A 118 -12.76 4.79 17.53
CA GLN A 118 -12.30 4.65 18.91
C GLN A 118 -12.23 6.04 19.53
N ILE A 119 -13.00 6.24 20.60
CA ILE A 119 -12.94 7.50 21.33
C ILE A 119 -11.66 7.49 22.17
N VAL A 120 -10.82 8.50 21.99
CA VAL A 120 -9.66 8.76 22.85
C VAL A 120 -9.94 10.04 23.63
N HIS A 121 -9.87 9.95 24.95
CA HIS A 121 -10.05 11.07 25.86
C HIS A 121 -8.76 11.33 26.64
N ASP A 122 -8.58 12.61 26.99
CA ASP A 122 -7.68 13.12 28.02
C ASP A 122 -6.19 13.26 27.66
N THR A 123 -5.65 14.37 28.13
CA THR A 123 -4.33 15.01 28.07
C THR A 123 -3.10 14.13 28.39
N ASN A 124 -3.28 12.82 28.55
CA ASN A 124 -2.23 11.87 28.86
C ASN A 124 -1.81 11.09 27.59
N TYR A 125 -0.87 11.68 26.85
CA TYR A 125 -0.34 11.12 25.60
C TYR A 125 0.10 9.66 25.75
N ALA A 126 0.80 9.32 26.83
CA ALA A 126 1.29 7.96 27.06
C ALA A 126 0.16 6.91 27.13
N LEU A 127 -0.96 7.23 27.77
CA LEU A 127 -2.12 6.33 27.83
C LEU A 127 -2.79 6.17 26.45
N GLN A 128 -2.90 7.26 25.67
CA GLN A 128 -3.46 7.20 24.32
C GLN A 128 -2.65 6.26 23.42
N TYR A 129 -1.32 6.37 23.42
CA TYR A 129 -0.44 5.49 22.64
C TYR A 129 -0.53 4.04 23.10
N HIS A 130 -0.60 3.80 24.41
CA HIS A 130 -0.80 2.45 24.91
C HIS A 130 -2.08 1.84 24.36
N LEU A 131 -3.21 2.57 24.39
CA LEU A 131 -4.48 2.08 23.84
C LEU A 131 -4.43 1.81 22.33
N ILE A 132 -3.76 2.66 21.56
CA ILE A 132 -3.59 2.46 20.11
C ILE A 132 -2.73 1.22 19.84
N ASN A 133 -1.62 1.05 20.57
CA ASN A 133 -0.76 -0.13 20.48
C ASN A 133 -1.52 -1.41 20.88
N GLU A 134 -2.28 -1.39 21.98
CA GLU A 134 -3.11 -2.53 22.39
C GLU A 134 -4.20 -2.85 21.37
N TRP A 135 -4.83 -1.84 20.77
CA TRP A 135 -5.78 -2.06 19.68
C TRP A 135 -5.10 -2.74 18.48
N GLY A 136 -3.90 -2.30 18.09
CA GLY A 136 -3.15 -2.91 16.98
C GLY A 136 -2.80 -4.39 17.21
N LYS A 137 -2.44 -4.76 18.45
CA LYS A 137 -2.14 -6.16 18.84
C LYS A 137 -3.33 -7.11 18.68
N THR A 138 -4.55 -6.59 18.56
CA THR A 138 -5.74 -7.43 18.36
C THR A 138 -5.88 -7.96 16.94
N LEU A 139 -5.07 -7.49 15.97
CA LEU A 139 -4.97 -8.17 14.68
C LEU A 139 -4.11 -9.42 14.85
N GLU A 140 -4.77 -10.58 14.80
CA GLU A 140 -4.10 -11.88 14.82
C GLU A 140 -3.12 -12.01 13.64
N ASP A 141 -2.10 -12.86 13.80
CA ASP A 141 -1.04 -13.13 12.82
C ASP A 141 -0.03 -11.98 12.55
N VAL A 142 -0.17 -10.82 13.20
CA VAL A 142 0.84 -9.74 13.13
C VAL A 142 1.97 -9.98 14.14
N PRO A 143 3.24 -10.08 13.71
CA PRO A 143 4.36 -10.34 14.61
C PRO A 143 4.84 -9.09 15.38
N PHE A 144 4.36 -7.90 15.00
CA PHE A 144 4.76 -6.63 15.59
C PHE A 144 3.87 -6.28 16.79
N THR A 145 4.50 -6.01 17.92
CA THR A 145 3.79 -5.76 19.18
C THR A 145 3.66 -4.27 19.51
N ASN A 146 4.59 -3.41 19.10
CA ASN A 146 4.54 -1.98 19.39
C ASN A 146 4.67 -1.19 18.09
N ILE A 147 3.59 -0.50 17.72
CA ILE A 147 3.49 0.30 16.50
C ILE A 147 4.15 1.66 16.72
N PHE A 148 3.85 2.29 17.87
CA PHE A 148 4.49 3.52 18.31
C PHE A 148 5.53 3.18 19.38
N ILE A 149 6.81 3.47 19.07
CA ILE A 149 7.95 3.24 19.96
C ILE A 149 8.16 4.45 20.88
N GLU A 150 7.80 5.64 20.41
CA GLU A 150 7.89 6.90 21.16
C GLU A 150 6.53 7.62 21.16
N SER A 151 6.23 8.33 22.24
CA SER A 151 5.07 9.21 22.29
C SER A 151 5.33 10.42 21.40
N MET A 152 4.41 10.75 20.48
CA MET A 152 4.46 12.07 19.84
C MET A 152 4.00 13.12 20.87
N ASP A 153 4.74 14.21 20.97
CA ASP A 153 4.46 15.35 21.86
C ASP A 153 3.30 16.24 21.39
N GLU A 154 2.45 15.72 20.48
CA GLU A 154 1.37 16.48 19.84
C GLU A 154 -0.02 16.06 20.33
N GLU A 155 -0.93 17.03 20.42
CA GLU A 155 -2.32 16.79 20.76
C GLU A 155 -3.04 15.99 19.66
N LEU A 156 -3.45 14.76 19.99
CA LEU A 156 -4.20 13.91 19.08
C LEU A 156 -5.66 14.36 18.98
N SER A 157 -6.01 15.09 17.92
CA SER A 157 -7.42 15.39 17.61
C SER A 157 -8.10 14.23 16.87
N LEU A 158 -7.38 13.65 15.91
CA LEU A 158 -7.84 12.56 15.06
C LEU A 158 -6.63 11.80 14.53
N LEU A 159 -6.63 10.48 14.67
CA LEU A 159 -5.64 9.58 14.08
C LEU A 159 -6.35 8.54 13.24
N ILE A 160 -6.01 8.47 11.97
CA ILE A 160 -6.39 7.33 11.14
C ILE A 160 -5.26 6.32 11.19
N PHE A 161 -5.60 5.08 11.51
CA PHE A 161 -4.64 4.02 11.68
C PHE A 161 -5.12 2.76 10.96
N ASN A 162 -4.23 2.14 10.19
CA ASN A 162 -4.49 0.87 9.52
C ASN A 162 -3.39 -0.10 9.93
N GLU A 163 -3.79 -1.21 10.56
CA GLU A 163 -2.92 -2.34 10.84
C GLU A 163 -3.24 -3.42 9.79
N TYR A 164 -2.24 -3.94 9.08
CA TYR A 164 -2.48 -4.95 8.06
C TYR A 164 -1.36 -5.96 7.97
N PHE A 165 -1.74 -7.18 7.64
CA PHE A 165 -0.84 -8.30 7.43
C PHE A 165 -1.17 -8.99 6.14
N VAL A 166 -0.17 -9.14 5.27
CA VAL A 166 -0.31 -9.83 4.00
C VAL A 166 0.65 -11.00 4.00
N ARG A 167 0.13 -12.20 3.71
CA ARG A 167 0.93 -13.42 3.63
C ARG A 167 0.90 -13.95 2.21
N PHE A 168 1.94 -13.64 1.46
CA PHE A 168 2.13 -14.21 0.14
C PHE A 168 2.60 -15.66 0.26
N GLN A 169 1.75 -16.61 -0.12
CA GLN A 169 2.13 -18.01 -0.25
C GLN A 169 2.49 -18.28 -1.71
N TRP A 170 3.67 -18.84 -1.96
CA TRP A 170 4.06 -19.23 -3.31
C TRP A 170 3.23 -20.42 -3.79
N LYS A 171 2.71 -20.39 -5.02
CA LYS A 171 2.03 -21.56 -5.62
C LYS A 171 2.89 -22.82 -5.60
N SER A 172 4.19 -22.60 -5.77
CA SER A 172 5.22 -23.61 -5.58
C SER A 172 6.29 -22.99 -4.66
N PRO A 173 6.59 -23.56 -3.48
CA PRO A 173 7.55 -22.98 -2.56
C PRO A 173 9.01 -23.22 -2.99
N PHE A 174 9.92 -22.38 -2.50
CA PHE A 174 11.37 -22.61 -2.61
C PHE A 174 11.77 -23.81 -1.74
N ASN A 175 12.74 -24.61 -2.20
CA ASN A 175 13.30 -25.70 -1.40
C ASN A 175 14.28 -25.13 -0.38
N PRO A 176 14.06 -25.25 0.93
CA PRO A 176 14.98 -24.69 1.93
C PRO A 176 16.41 -25.23 1.83
N LYS A 177 16.59 -26.46 1.28
CA LYS A 177 17.91 -27.06 1.08
C LYS A 177 18.74 -26.39 -0.03
N THR A 178 18.10 -25.58 -0.88
CA THR A 178 18.80 -24.83 -1.94
C THR A 178 19.15 -23.40 -1.52
N THR A 179 18.68 -22.95 -0.36
CA THR A 179 19.07 -21.67 0.24
C THR A 179 20.55 -21.72 0.66
N LYS A 180 21.29 -20.68 0.30
CA LYS A 180 22.73 -20.58 0.61
C LYS A 180 23.10 -19.16 0.98
N ASP A 181 24.09 -19.02 1.85
CA ASP A 181 24.70 -17.75 2.19
C ASP A 181 25.45 -17.17 0.97
N GLN A 182 25.00 -16.01 0.50
CA GLN A 182 25.45 -15.32 -0.72
C GLN A 182 25.63 -13.82 -0.45
N TYR A 183 26.33 -13.13 -1.36
CA TYR A 183 26.46 -11.68 -1.31
C TYR A 183 25.26 -11.00 -1.98
N PHE A 184 24.70 -10.01 -1.30
CA PHE A 184 23.76 -9.03 -1.85
C PHE A 184 24.45 -7.67 -1.85
N LYS A 185 24.42 -6.99 -3.00
CA LYS A 185 24.99 -5.67 -3.15
C LYS A 185 23.95 -4.63 -2.75
N ASN A 186 24.19 -3.90 -1.67
CA ASN A 186 23.28 -2.87 -1.23
C ASN A 186 23.41 -1.60 -2.09
N ILE A 187 22.55 -0.62 -1.81
CA ILE A 187 22.54 0.68 -2.49
C ILE A 187 23.91 1.38 -2.46
N TYR A 188 24.68 1.20 -1.38
CA TYR A 188 25.97 1.85 -1.16
C TYR A 188 27.13 1.08 -1.80
N ASP A 189 26.83 0.16 -2.72
CA ASP A 189 27.79 -0.73 -3.39
C ASP A 189 28.56 -1.64 -2.40
N GLN A 190 27.99 -1.92 -1.24
CA GLN A 190 28.58 -2.80 -0.24
C GLN A 190 27.98 -4.20 -0.34
N ASP A 191 28.86 -5.20 -0.26
CA ASP A 191 28.46 -6.60 -0.20
C ASP A 191 28.03 -6.97 1.22
N VAL A 192 26.78 -7.38 1.38
CA VAL A 192 26.22 -7.92 2.63
C VAL A 192 25.88 -9.40 2.45
N ARG A 193 26.12 -10.21 3.49
CA ARG A 193 25.78 -11.65 3.47
C ARG A 193 24.30 -11.84 3.76
N VAL A 194 23.62 -12.62 2.91
CA VAL A 194 22.19 -12.93 3.05
C VAL A 194 21.93 -14.40 2.71
N ASP A 195 20.88 -14.96 3.30
CA ASP A 195 20.35 -16.27 2.92
C ASP A 195 19.58 -16.18 1.59
N MET A 196 20.26 -16.49 0.50
CA MET A 196 19.68 -16.40 -0.84
C MET A 196 18.95 -17.69 -1.19
N MET A 197 17.64 -17.58 -1.37
CA MET A 197 16.80 -18.67 -1.89
C MET A 197 17.05 -18.86 -3.39
N ARG A 198 16.97 -20.10 -3.88
CA ARG A 198 17.14 -20.42 -5.30
C ARG A 198 16.11 -21.41 -5.79
N ARG A 199 15.53 -21.16 -6.96
CA ARG A 199 14.63 -22.08 -7.66
C ARG A 199 14.64 -21.80 -9.16
N ILE A 200 14.61 -22.88 -9.94
CA ILE A 200 14.38 -22.81 -11.38
C ILE A 200 12.90 -23.04 -11.63
N MET A 201 12.22 -22.13 -12.34
CA MET A 201 10.81 -22.28 -12.69
C MET A 201 10.48 -21.62 -14.02
N TYR A 202 9.40 -22.08 -14.65
CA TYR A 202 8.74 -21.31 -15.70
C TYR A 202 7.91 -20.20 -15.04
N SER A 203 8.16 -18.96 -15.44
CA SER A 203 7.42 -17.80 -14.92
C SER A 203 7.19 -16.81 -16.05
N ARG A 204 6.17 -15.96 -15.89
CA ARG A 204 6.02 -14.83 -16.81
C ARG A 204 7.19 -13.89 -16.57
N TYR A 205 7.81 -13.49 -17.66
CA TYR A 205 9.03 -12.70 -17.66
C TYR A 205 8.86 -11.55 -18.63
N TYR A 206 9.36 -10.39 -18.25
CA TYR A 206 9.41 -9.25 -19.13
C TYR A 206 10.71 -8.47 -18.93
N ASP A 207 11.45 -8.25 -20.01
CA ASP A 207 12.63 -7.39 -20.00
C ASP A 207 12.26 -6.04 -20.59
N ASP A 208 12.06 -5.05 -19.72
CA ASP A 208 11.62 -3.72 -20.09
C ASP A 208 12.84 -2.84 -20.41
N GLN A 209 13.02 -2.55 -21.71
CA GLN A 209 14.12 -1.70 -22.18
C GLN A 209 13.88 -0.22 -21.88
N GLU A 210 12.64 0.21 -21.68
CA GLU A 210 12.33 1.61 -21.36
C GLU A 210 12.57 1.88 -19.88
N LEU A 211 12.14 0.97 -19.01
CA LEU A 211 12.44 1.03 -17.57
C LEU A 211 13.86 0.54 -17.22
N MET A 212 14.58 -0.04 -18.19
CA MET A 212 15.90 -0.66 -17.99
C MET A 212 15.85 -1.64 -16.81
N ALA A 213 14.90 -2.57 -16.85
CA ALA A 213 14.58 -3.47 -15.75
C ALA A 213 14.04 -4.81 -16.23
N THR A 214 14.35 -5.85 -15.47
CA THR A 214 13.81 -7.19 -15.63
C THR A 214 12.69 -7.43 -14.63
N ILE A 215 11.54 -7.92 -15.11
CA ILE A 215 10.35 -8.20 -14.32
C ILE A 215 10.04 -9.69 -14.37
N VAL A 216 9.89 -10.30 -13.19
CA VAL A 216 9.49 -11.70 -13.04
C VAL A 216 8.21 -11.78 -12.23
N PHE A 217 7.21 -12.50 -12.73
CA PHE A 217 5.95 -12.72 -12.01
C PHE A 217 5.95 -14.12 -11.40
N ILE A 218 6.07 -14.17 -10.07
CA ILE A 218 6.05 -15.41 -9.31
C ILE A 218 4.60 -15.72 -8.90
N PRO A 219 4.03 -16.86 -9.32
CA PRO A 219 2.64 -17.19 -9.00
C PRO A 219 2.46 -17.45 -7.51
N LEU A 220 1.36 -16.92 -6.96
CA LEU A 220 0.93 -17.16 -5.59
C LEU A 220 -0.08 -18.31 -5.53
N GLU A 221 -0.32 -18.81 -4.32
CA GLU A 221 -1.27 -19.90 -4.07
C GLU A 221 -2.69 -19.52 -4.49
N GLN A 222 -3.08 -18.26 -4.26
CA GLN A 222 -4.30 -17.67 -4.77
C GLN A 222 -4.24 -17.60 -6.30
N ASP A 223 -5.25 -18.17 -6.95
CA ASP A 223 -5.35 -18.12 -8.41
C ASP A 223 -5.40 -16.68 -8.92
N ASP A 224 -4.76 -16.47 -10.07
CA ASP A 224 -4.59 -15.18 -10.73
C ASP A 224 -3.88 -14.08 -9.90
N MET A 225 -3.22 -14.44 -8.81
CA MET A 225 -2.34 -13.55 -8.04
C MET A 225 -0.85 -13.85 -8.27
N TYR A 226 -0.06 -12.79 -8.40
CA TYR A 226 1.37 -12.87 -8.67
C TYR A 226 2.13 -11.86 -7.81
N ALA A 227 3.31 -12.24 -7.34
CA ALA A 227 4.31 -11.27 -6.88
C ALA A 227 5.17 -10.86 -8.08
N ALA A 228 5.20 -9.57 -8.40
CA ALA A 228 6.10 -9.02 -9.39
C ALA A 228 7.41 -8.62 -8.71
N VAL A 229 8.52 -9.23 -9.14
CA VAL A 229 9.88 -8.83 -8.75
C VAL A 229 10.44 -8.00 -9.89
N VAL A 230 10.72 -6.73 -9.62
CA VAL A 230 11.26 -5.78 -10.60
C VAL A 230 12.71 -5.48 -10.22
N LEU A 231 13.65 -5.90 -11.07
CA LEU A 231 15.08 -5.76 -10.85
C LEU A 231 15.67 -4.81 -11.90
N PRO A 232 16.27 -3.67 -11.50
CA PRO A 232 16.99 -2.81 -12.44
C PRO A 232 18.11 -3.57 -13.15
N HIS A 233 18.38 -3.25 -14.42
CA HIS A 233 19.59 -3.68 -15.11
C HIS A 233 20.83 -3.16 -14.40
N SER A 234 21.99 -3.78 -14.63
CA SER A 234 23.25 -3.40 -13.97
C SER A 234 23.72 -1.96 -14.27
N THR A 235 23.21 -1.36 -15.35
CA THR A 235 23.47 0.04 -15.72
C THR A 235 22.45 1.03 -15.13
N ASN A 236 21.46 0.54 -14.39
CA ASN A 236 20.39 1.31 -13.78
C ASN A 236 20.32 1.05 -12.27
N ASN A 237 19.55 1.83 -11.52
CA ASN A 237 19.35 1.63 -10.09
C ASN A 237 17.87 1.78 -9.70
N ILE A 238 17.54 1.47 -8.45
CA ILE A 238 16.16 1.50 -7.96
C ILE A 238 15.54 2.90 -7.96
N MET A 239 16.37 3.95 -7.79
CA MET A 239 15.91 5.34 -7.74
C MET A 239 15.44 5.79 -9.13
N ASP A 240 16.28 5.57 -10.14
CA ASP A 240 15.98 5.90 -11.53
C ASP A 240 14.83 5.04 -12.06
N LEU A 241 14.80 3.75 -11.69
CA LEU A 241 13.69 2.85 -12.00
C LEU A 241 12.36 3.39 -11.45
N LEU A 242 12.29 3.71 -10.15
CA LEU A 242 11.03 4.16 -9.57
C LEU A 242 10.61 5.52 -10.15
N ARG A 243 11.55 6.43 -10.38
CA ARG A 243 11.29 7.74 -10.99
C ARG A 243 10.61 7.62 -12.34
N ASN A 244 11.09 6.70 -13.17
CA ASN A 244 10.62 6.49 -14.54
C ASN A 244 9.39 5.59 -14.63
N MET A 245 9.10 4.80 -13.60
CA MET A 245 7.88 4.00 -13.52
C MET A 245 6.64 4.89 -13.63
N ASN A 246 5.61 4.40 -14.33
CA ASN A 246 4.31 5.03 -14.49
C ASN A 246 3.21 3.95 -14.54
N VAL A 247 1.97 4.36 -14.36
CA VAL A 247 0.81 3.45 -14.33
C VAL A 247 0.30 3.10 -15.73
N SER A 248 0.87 3.67 -16.79
CA SER A 248 0.31 3.51 -18.13
C SER A 248 0.05 2.03 -18.39
N LEU A 249 -1.25 1.72 -18.54
CA LEU A 249 -1.76 0.38 -18.68
C LEU A 249 -0.98 -0.25 -19.82
N THR A 250 -0.03 -1.12 -19.51
CA THR A 250 0.52 -2.07 -20.47
C THR A 250 -0.59 -3.05 -20.81
N LEU A 251 -1.51 -2.59 -21.66
CA LEU A 251 -2.48 -3.38 -22.42
C LEU A 251 -1.80 -4.31 -23.44
N ASP A 252 -0.46 -4.43 -23.38
CA ASP A 252 0.37 -5.33 -24.18
C ASP A 252 1.34 -6.20 -23.34
N LEU A 253 0.88 -6.64 -22.16
CA LEU A 253 1.45 -7.83 -21.49
C LEU A 253 0.74 -9.14 -21.93
N GLY A 254 0.13 -9.15 -23.13
CA GLY A 254 -0.17 -10.38 -23.87
C GLY A 254 1.11 -11.19 -24.14
N PRO A 255 1.02 -12.51 -24.32
CA PRO A 255 1.93 -13.50 -23.72
C PRO A 255 3.39 -13.25 -24.08
N LYS A 256 4.15 -12.64 -23.18
CA LYS A 256 5.61 -12.61 -23.29
C LYS A 256 6.13 -13.84 -22.56
N SER A 257 6.16 -14.94 -23.33
CA SER A 257 6.84 -16.23 -23.08
C SER A 257 7.05 -16.63 -21.62
N GLU A 258 6.43 -17.74 -21.20
CA GLU A 258 6.96 -18.47 -20.05
C GLU A 258 8.37 -18.95 -20.39
N ILE A 259 9.35 -18.36 -19.73
CA ILE A 259 10.74 -18.80 -19.85
C ILE A 259 11.20 -19.42 -18.55
N MET A 260 12.15 -20.32 -18.68
CA MET A 260 12.84 -20.90 -17.54
C MET A 260 13.74 -19.82 -16.92
N VAL A 261 13.36 -19.34 -15.74
CA VAL A 261 14.14 -18.39 -14.94
C VAL A 261 14.79 -19.18 -13.79
N SER A 262 16.05 -18.87 -13.46
CA SER A 262 16.86 -19.59 -12.46
C SER A 262 17.28 -18.73 -11.29
#